data_AF-A0A453KU43-F1
#
_entry.id   AF-A0A453KU43-F1
#
_cell.length_a   1.000
_cell.length_b   1.000
_cell.length_c   1.000
_cell.angle_alpha   90.00
_cell.angle_beta   90.00
_cell.angle_gamma   90.00
#
_symmetry.space_group_name_H-M   'P 1'
#
loop_
_entity.id
_entity.type
_entity.pdbx_description
1 polymer ?
#
loop_
_entity_poly.entity_id
_entity_poly.type
_entity_poly.pdbx_seq_one_letter_code
_entity_poly.pdbx_strand_id
1 'polypeptide(L)'
;MGLALALSFLLCFCLHGLSSGSPYFTSLFTLGDSYIDAGNFVIMAPPAVPVWHDRPPYGMTFFGRPTGRLSDGRVTVDFIAEQFGLPLLRASLLNRSDNVSRGINFAVGGATAIDVDFYERSKLVQFKLINNSLNVQLDWFEELRPTICNKTVGMW
;
A
#
# COMPACT_ATOMS: atom_id res chain seq x y z
N MET A 1 11.17 27.54 43.16
CA MET A 1 11.84 26.42 42.47
C MET A 1 10.88 25.53 41.66
N GLY A 2 9.65 25.24 42.13
CA GLY A 2 8.71 24.33 41.42
C GLY A 2 8.09 24.85 40.11
N LEU A 3 7.81 26.16 40.01
CA LEU A 3 7.15 26.73 38.81
C LEU A 3 8.06 26.71 37.57
N ALA A 4 9.36 26.99 37.75
CA ALA A 4 10.35 26.95 36.68
C ALA A 4 10.59 25.53 36.14
N LEU A 5 10.56 24.53 37.03
CA LEU A 5 10.64 23.11 36.65
C LEU A 5 9.39 22.66 35.87
N ALA A 6 8.19 23.08 36.30
CA ALA A 6 6.95 22.77 35.60
C ALA A 6 6.89 23.40 34.20
N LEU A 7 7.33 24.66 34.06
CA LEU A 7 7.45 25.35 32.78
C LEU A 7 8.49 24.69 31.85
N SER A 8 9.61 24.23 32.42
CA SER A 8 10.64 23.49 31.68
C SER A 8 10.12 22.15 31.13
N PHE A 9 9.38 21.39 31.95
CA PHE A 9 8.72 20.17 31.51
C PHE A 9 7.66 20.42 30.42
N LEU A 10 6.86 21.48 30.54
CA LEU A 10 5.88 21.87 29.52
C LEU A 10 6.55 22.29 28.21
N LEU A 11 7.63 23.07 28.27
CA LEU A 11 8.40 23.48 27.09
C LEU A 11 9.02 22.27 26.40
N CYS A 12 9.59 21.32 27.16
CA CYS A 12 10.10 20.08 26.60
C CYS A 12 8.99 19.27 25.92
N PHE A 13 7.80 19.14 26.51
CA PHE A 13 6.67 18.47 25.85
C PHE A 13 6.23 19.16 24.56
N CYS A 14 6.21 20.50 24.53
CA CYS A 14 5.91 21.26 23.31
C CYS A 14 6.97 21.09 22.22
N LEU A 15 8.26 21.04 22.58
CA LEU A 15 9.36 20.87 21.63
C LEU A 15 9.42 19.45 21.03
N HIS A 16 9.03 18.41 21.79
CA HIS A 16 8.91 17.05 21.24
C HIS A 16 7.70 16.89 20.30
N GLY A 17 6.67 17.73 20.43
CA GLY A 17 5.53 17.75 19.50
C GLY A 17 5.81 18.44 18.16
N LEU A 18 6.98 19.07 18.01
CA LEU A 18 7.36 19.90 16.86
C LEU A 18 8.45 19.28 15.98
N SER A 19 8.63 17.95 16.01
CA SER A 19 9.35 17.26 14.93
C SER A 19 8.45 17.13 13.69
N SER A 20 8.14 18.27 13.07
CA SER A 20 7.62 18.34 11.70
C SER A 20 8.83 18.43 10.77
N GLY A 21 9.62 17.36 10.68
CA GLY A 21 10.50 17.20 9.52
C GLY A 21 9.62 17.24 8.28
N SER A 22 9.95 18.08 7.30
CA SER A 22 9.27 18.09 6.00
C SER A 22 9.15 16.64 5.52
N PRO A 23 7.96 16.14 5.16
CA PRO A 23 7.85 14.78 4.67
C PRO A 23 8.70 14.66 3.40
N TYR A 24 9.80 13.92 3.47
CA TYR A 24 10.70 13.68 2.32
C TYR A 24 9.92 13.09 1.13
N PHE A 25 8.83 12.38 1.42
CA PHE A 25 7.87 11.86 0.45
C PHE A 25 6.46 12.21 0.90
N THR A 26 5.67 12.81 0.02
CA THR A 26 4.26 13.19 0.29
C THR A 26 3.25 12.13 -0.14
N SER A 27 3.70 11.15 -0.94
CA SER A 27 2.88 10.09 -1.52
C SER A 27 3.73 8.83 -1.71
N LEU A 28 3.08 7.65 -1.66
CA LEU A 28 3.73 6.36 -1.90
C LEU A 28 2.88 5.49 -2.85
N PHE A 29 3.44 5.15 -4.01
CA PHE A 29 2.81 4.27 -4.99
C PHE A 29 3.62 2.98 -5.08
N THR A 30 2.98 1.83 -4.91
CA THR A 30 3.71 0.55 -4.83
C THR A 30 3.19 -0.49 -5.80
N LEU A 31 4.13 -1.20 -6.43
CA LEU A 31 3.92 -2.31 -7.35
C LEU A 31 4.76 -3.48 -6.85
N GLY A 32 4.25 -4.71 -6.96
CA GLY A 32 4.93 -5.90 -6.50
C GLY A 32 3.98 -7.07 -6.27
N ASP A 33 4.35 -7.93 -5.32
CA ASP A 33 3.70 -9.21 -5.07
C ASP A 33 3.06 -9.27 -3.67
N SER A 34 2.93 -10.49 -3.14
CA SER A 34 2.37 -10.77 -1.81
C SER A 34 3.06 -10.06 -0.65
N TYR A 35 4.35 -9.75 -0.75
CA TYR A 35 5.10 -9.13 0.36
C TYR A 35 4.65 -7.72 0.69
N ILE A 36 3.95 -7.07 -0.24
CA ILE A 36 3.46 -5.70 -0.09
C ILE A 36 2.02 -5.53 -0.53
N ASP A 37 1.30 -6.59 -0.91
CA ASP A 37 -0.11 -6.51 -1.30
C ASP A 37 -0.99 -6.02 -0.14
N ALA A 38 -1.72 -4.93 -0.37
CA ALA A 38 -2.64 -4.33 0.58
C ALA A 38 -4.08 -4.89 0.53
N GLY A 39 -4.32 -5.97 -0.23
CA GLY A 39 -5.59 -6.66 -0.37
C GLY A 39 -6.12 -6.79 -1.81
N ASN A 40 -5.35 -6.43 -2.83
CA ASN A 40 -5.75 -6.57 -4.23
C ASN A 40 -5.99 -8.04 -4.62
N PHE A 41 -5.17 -8.98 -4.12
CA PHE A 41 -5.37 -10.40 -4.42
C PHE A 41 -6.76 -10.88 -3.99
N VAL A 42 -7.22 -10.49 -2.80
CA VAL A 42 -8.55 -10.86 -2.29
C VAL A 42 -9.67 -10.33 -3.19
N ILE A 43 -9.48 -9.13 -3.77
CA ILE A 43 -10.45 -8.51 -4.69
C ILE A 43 -10.44 -9.20 -6.06
N MET A 44 -9.26 -9.61 -6.55
CA MET A 44 -9.12 -10.29 -7.85
C MET A 44 -9.47 -11.77 -7.82
N ALA A 45 -9.42 -12.41 -6.66
CA ALA A 45 -9.61 -13.85 -6.54
C ALA A 45 -10.99 -14.27 -7.07
N PRO A 46 -11.06 -15.25 -7.99
CA PRO A 46 -12.34 -15.77 -8.47
C PRO A 46 -13.15 -16.39 -7.32
N PRO A 47 -14.50 -16.33 -7.34
CA PRO A 47 -15.34 -16.89 -6.28
C PRO A 47 -15.10 -18.39 -5.99
N ALA A 48 -14.59 -19.13 -6.98
CA ALA A 48 -14.29 -20.56 -6.86
C ALA A 48 -12.93 -20.85 -6.19
N VAL A 49 -12.08 -19.85 -5.98
CA VAL A 49 -10.76 -20.02 -5.35
C VAL A 49 -10.89 -19.70 -3.86
N PRO A 50 -10.55 -20.63 -2.95
CA PRO A 50 -10.48 -20.33 -1.54
C PRO A 50 -9.45 -19.22 -1.27
N VAL A 51 -9.93 -18.06 -0.84
CA VAL A 51 -9.08 -17.01 -0.29
C VAL A 51 -8.96 -17.29 1.20
N TRP A 52 -7.72 -17.39 1.69
CA TRP A 52 -7.45 -17.60 3.12
C TRP A 52 -7.15 -16.28 3.83
N HIS A 53 -6.65 -15.30 3.08
CA HIS A 53 -6.16 -14.01 3.55
C HIS A 53 -7.28 -13.02 3.96
N ASP A 54 -8.54 -13.38 3.69
CA ASP A 54 -9.75 -12.67 4.13
C ASP A 54 -10.33 -13.24 5.44
N ARG A 55 -9.63 -14.18 6.09
CA ARG A 55 -10.05 -14.88 7.31
C ARG A 55 -8.95 -14.87 8.38
N PRO A 56 -9.28 -15.12 9.65
CA PRO A 56 -8.26 -15.40 10.66
C PRO A 56 -7.31 -16.54 10.23
N PRO A 57 -6.01 -16.47 10.53
CA PRO A 57 -5.35 -15.53 11.45
C PRO A 57 -4.92 -14.18 10.83
N TYR A 58 -5.25 -13.92 9.56
CA TYR A 58 -4.76 -12.72 8.86
C TYR A 58 -5.30 -11.41 9.46
N GLY A 59 -4.43 -10.41 9.58
CA GLY A 59 -4.72 -9.07 10.11
C GLY A 59 -4.98 -8.96 11.62
N MET A 60 -4.97 -10.07 12.38
CA MET A 60 -5.31 -10.08 13.80
C MET A 60 -4.34 -9.29 14.70
N THR A 61 -3.04 -9.30 14.41
CA THR A 61 -1.98 -8.75 15.29
C THR A 61 -1.93 -7.22 15.28
N PHE A 62 -2.37 -6.57 14.18
CA PHE A 62 -2.36 -5.10 14.07
C PHE A 62 -3.74 -4.49 13.79
N PHE A 63 -4.53 -5.10 12.90
CA PHE A 63 -5.82 -4.55 12.48
C PHE A 63 -7.00 -5.10 13.30
N GLY A 64 -6.81 -6.22 14.01
CA GLY A 64 -7.87 -6.93 14.74
C GLY A 64 -8.93 -7.56 13.86
N ARG A 65 -8.73 -7.58 12.53
CA ARG A 65 -9.61 -8.16 11.52
C ARG A 65 -8.84 -8.45 10.24
N PRO A 66 -9.31 -9.37 9.37
CA PRO A 66 -8.69 -9.59 8.08
C PRO A 66 -8.81 -8.33 7.20
N THR A 67 -7.73 -8.00 6.50
CA THR A 67 -7.67 -6.86 5.57
C THR A 67 -7.29 -7.27 4.15
N GLY A 68 -7.01 -8.55 3.92
CA GLY A 68 -6.50 -9.08 2.65
C GLY A 68 -4.98 -8.99 2.48
N ARG A 69 -4.27 -8.34 3.40
CA ARG A 69 -2.80 -8.43 3.49
C ARG A 69 -2.39 -9.87 3.80
N LEU A 70 -1.36 -10.37 3.11
CA LEU A 70 -0.84 -11.73 3.29
C LEU A 70 0.07 -11.85 4.54
N SER A 71 -0.41 -11.32 5.66
CA SER A 71 0.26 -11.28 6.95
C SER A 71 -0.76 -11.34 8.09
N ASP A 72 -0.36 -11.77 9.29
CA ASP A 72 -1.18 -11.69 10.50
C ASP A 72 -1.41 -10.23 10.96
N GLY A 73 -0.78 -9.26 10.30
CA GLY A 73 -0.96 -7.84 10.54
C GLY A 73 -0.51 -7.04 9.33
N ARG A 74 0.52 -6.23 9.54
CA ARG A 74 1.11 -5.34 8.53
C ARG A 74 2.00 -6.10 7.55
N VAL A 75 2.14 -5.55 6.35
CA VAL A 75 3.11 -5.97 5.31
C VAL A 75 4.23 -4.93 5.20
N THR A 76 5.31 -5.24 4.48
CA THR A 76 6.52 -4.39 4.43
C THR A 76 6.23 -2.93 4.07
N VAL A 77 5.31 -2.69 3.14
CA VAL A 77 4.94 -1.33 2.70
C VAL A 77 4.27 -0.50 3.80
N ASP A 78 3.58 -1.14 4.76
CA ASP A 78 2.92 -0.42 5.86
C ASP A 78 3.94 0.22 6.80
N PHE A 79 5.05 -0.48 7.06
CA PHE A 79 6.15 0.03 7.88
C PHE A 79 6.88 1.18 7.16
N ILE A 80 7.03 1.07 5.83
CA ILE A 80 7.59 2.17 5.01
C ILE A 80 6.68 3.39 5.08
N ALA A 81 5.37 3.22 4.92
CA ALA A 81 4.41 4.32 5.02
C ALA A 81 4.46 4.99 6.40
N GLU A 82 4.48 4.21 7.48
CA GLU A 82 4.60 4.72 8.86
C GLU A 82 5.89 5.53 9.06
N GLN A 83 7.03 4.99 8.60
CA GLN A 83 8.32 5.66 8.71
C GLN A 83 8.36 7.04 8.04
N PHE A 84 7.58 7.23 6.98
CA PHE A 84 7.46 8.51 6.26
C PHE A 84 6.22 9.34 6.65
N GLY A 85 5.46 8.94 7.67
CA GLY A 85 4.25 9.66 8.10
C GLY A 85 3.12 9.62 7.07
N LEU A 86 3.13 8.64 6.18
CA LEU A 86 2.12 8.40 5.15
C LEU A 86 1.01 7.47 5.69
N PRO A 87 -0.23 7.57 5.16
CA PRO A 87 -1.28 6.65 5.55
C PRO A 87 -0.97 5.25 5.02
N LEU A 88 -1.48 4.22 5.71
CA LEU A 88 -1.44 2.87 5.17
C LEU A 88 -2.16 2.84 3.82
N LEU A 89 -1.50 2.23 2.83
CA LEU A 89 -2.00 2.24 1.48
C LEU A 89 -3.22 1.32 1.36
N ARG A 90 -4.20 1.79 0.57
CA ARG A 90 -5.35 0.99 0.13
C ARG A 90 -4.99 0.20 -1.13
N ALA A 91 -5.64 -0.94 -1.29
CA ALA A 91 -5.65 -1.71 -2.53
C ALA A 91 -6.23 -0.85 -3.68
N SER A 92 -5.56 -0.83 -4.84
CA SER A 92 -5.96 -0.07 -6.03
C SER A 92 -7.28 -0.51 -6.63
N LEU A 93 -7.68 -1.75 -6.36
CA LEU A 93 -8.92 -2.35 -6.86
C LEU A 93 -10.12 -2.17 -5.93
N LEU A 94 -9.94 -1.63 -4.72
CA LEU A 94 -11.02 -1.55 -3.72
C LEU A 94 -12.05 -0.46 -4.03
N ASN A 95 -11.61 0.68 -4.57
CA ASN A 95 -12.48 1.72 -5.15
C ASN A 95 -11.62 2.79 -5.86
N ARG A 96 -11.72 2.93 -7.18
CA ARG A 96 -10.90 3.88 -7.96
C ARG A 96 -11.35 5.35 -7.84
N SER A 97 -12.50 5.65 -7.21
CA SER A 97 -12.99 7.02 -7.03
C SER A 97 -12.39 7.77 -5.83
N ASP A 98 -11.60 7.08 -5.00
CA ASP A 98 -11.06 7.65 -3.76
C ASP A 98 -9.89 8.60 -4.03
N ASN A 99 -9.67 9.57 -3.13
CA ASN A 99 -8.51 10.45 -3.18
C ASN A 99 -7.21 9.64 -3.02
N VAL A 100 -6.42 9.56 -4.11
CA VAL A 100 -5.13 8.87 -4.20
C VAL A 100 -3.92 9.80 -4.04
N SER A 101 -4.13 11.07 -3.66
CA SER A 101 -3.06 12.07 -3.56
C SER A 101 -1.93 11.69 -2.61
N ARG A 102 -2.21 10.83 -1.61
CA ARG A 102 -1.22 10.33 -0.65
C ARG A 102 -0.68 8.93 -0.98
N GLY A 103 -1.03 8.37 -2.13
CA GLY A 103 -0.55 7.06 -2.57
C GLY A 103 -1.62 5.98 -2.70
N ILE A 104 -1.26 4.89 -3.38
CA ILE A 104 -2.09 3.70 -3.56
C ILE A 104 -1.21 2.46 -3.83
N ASN A 105 -1.73 1.27 -3.51
CA ASN A 105 -1.02 0.00 -3.67
C ASN A 105 -1.58 -0.79 -4.85
N PHE A 106 -0.74 -1.07 -5.86
CA PHE A 106 -1.05 -1.89 -7.04
C PHE A 106 -0.54 -3.32 -6.94
N ALA A 107 0.22 -3.65 -5.89
CA ALA A 107 0.78 -4.98 -5.71
C ALA A 107 -0.31 -6.03 -5.55
N VAL A 108 -0.08 -7.23 -6.09
CA VAL A 108 -1.03 -8.35 -6.05
C VAL A 108 -0.30 -9.62 -5.68
N GLY A 109 -0.82 -10.36 -4.70
CA GLY A 109 -0.33 -11.70 -4.36
C GLY A 109 -0.10 -12.58 -5.58
N GLY A 110 1.09 -13.17 -5.69
CA GLY A 110 1.47 -14.05 -6.80
C GLY A 110 1.86 -13.35 -8.10
N ALA A 111 1.94 -12.02 -8.13
CA ALA A 111 2.40 -11.27 -9.31
C ALA A 111 3.81 -11.68 -9.75
N THR A 112 4.00 -11.79 -11.07
CA THR A 112 5.27 -12.13 -11.69
C THR A 112 6.00 -10.89 -12.19
N ALA A 113 7.34 -10.95 -12.24
CA ALA A 113 8.15 -9.84 -12.76
C ALA A 113 7.97 -9.62 -14.28
N ILE A 114 7.69 -10.69 -15.02
CA ILE A 114 7.41 -10.68 -16.47
C ILE A 114 5.99 -11.15 -16.74
N ASP A 115 5.52 -10.97 -17.97
CA ASP A 115 4.18 -11.38 -18.41
C ASP A 115 3.84 -12.83 -18.08
N VAL A 116 2.64 -13.04 -17.56
CA VAL A 116 2.12 -14.39 -17.25
C VAL A 116 2.07 -15.29 -18.49
N ASP A 117 1.85 -14.69 -19.66
CA ASP A 117 1.88 -15.34 -20.98
C ASP A 117 3.19 -16.12 -21.22
N PHE A 118 4.33 -15.64 -20.72
CA PHE A 118 5.59 -16.36 -20.85
C PHE A 118 5.54 -17.73 -20.18
N TYR A 119 5.04 -17.79 -18.95
CA TYR A 119 4.96 -19.01 -18.17
C TYR A 119 3.94 -19.99 -18.76
N GLU A 120 2.80 -19.48 -19.21
CA GLU A 120 1.74 -20.28 -19.83
C GLU A 120 2.19 -20.88 -21.17
N ARG A 121 2.79 -20.06 -22.07
CA ARG A 121 3.29 -20.54 -23.38
C ARG A 121 4.48 -21.48 -23.25
N SER A 122 5.34 -21.25 -22.25
CA SER A 122 6.49 -22.10 -21.96
C SER A 122 6.12 -23.38 -21.20
N LYS A 123 4.83 -23.56 -20.85
CA LYS A 123 4.33 -24.71 -20.06
C LYS A 123 5.06 -24.89 -18.72
N LEU A 124 5.50 -23.78 -18.12
CA LEU A 124 6.15 -23.78 -16.80
C LEU A 124 5.13 -23.82 -15.65
N VAL A 125 3.87 -23.52 -15.96
CA VAL A 125 2.74 -23.62 -15.04
C VAL A 125 1.67 -24.52 -15.64
N GLN A 126 0.94 -25.24 -14.78
CA GLN A 126 -0.12 -26.17 -15.18
C GLN A 126 -1.52 -25.56 -15.06
N PHE A 127 -1.61 -24.33 -14.57
CA PHE A 127 -2.85 -23.61 -14.33
C PHE A 127 -2.76 -22.22 -14.94
N LYS A 128 -3.92 -21.66 -15.26
CA LYS A 128 -4.03 -20.29 -15.76
C LYS A 128 -3.66 -19.31 -14.65
N LEU A 129 -2.74 -18.40 -14.93
CA LEU A 129 -2.34 -17.37 -13.99
C LEU A 129 -3.31 -16.19 -14.03
N ILE A 130 -3.38 -15.46 -12.91
CA ILE A 130 -4.08 -14.18 -12.87
C ILE A 130 -3.21 -13.17 -13.61
N ASN A 131 -3.80 -12.38 -14.50
CA ASN A 131 -3.06 -11.36 -15.23
C ASN A 131 -2.78 -10.14 -14.32
N ASN A 132 -1.70 -10.21 -13.56
CA ASN A 132 -1.30 -9.24 -12.54
C ASN A 132 0.21 -8.99 -12.52
N SER A 133 0.91 -9.32 -13.61
CA SER A 133 2.36 -9.14 -13.74
C SER A 133 2.78 -7.68 -13.54
N LEU A 134 4.07 -7.46 -13.29
CA LEU A 134 4.60 -6.12 -12.99
C LEU A 134 4.27 -5.09 -14.07
N ASN A 135 4.28 -5.48 -15.35
CA ASN A 135 3.87 -4.61 -16.45
C ASN A 135 2.38 -4.24 -16.41
N VAL A 136 1.50 -5.18 -16.04
CA VAL A 136 0.07 -4.90 -15.85
C VAL A 136 -0.15 -3.91 -14.70
N GLN A 137 0.61 -4.06 -13.62
CA GLN A 137 0.56 -3.09 -12.50
C GLN A 137 1.09 -1.71 -12.91
N LEU A 138 2.11 -1.67 -13.79
CA LEU A 138 2.59 -0.42 -14.39
C LEU A 138 1.52 0.23 -15.27
N ASP A 139 0.79 -0.55 -16.07
CA ASP A 139 -0.33 -0.05 -16.87
C ASP A 139 -1.42 0.57 -15.97
N TRP A 140 -1.76 -0.08 -14.85
CA TRP A 140 -2.69 0.50 -13.88
C TRP A 140 -2.19 1.80 -13.25
N PHE A 141 -0.88 1.91 -13.02
CA PHE A 141 -0.28 3.16 -12.54
C PHE A 141 -0.33 4.26 -13.60
N GLU A 142 -0.04 3.92 -14.86
CA GLU A 142 -0.12 4.85 -15.99
C GLU A 142 -1.55 5.34 -16.25
N GLU A 143 -2.57 4.48 -16.08
CA GLU A 143 -3.99 4.87 -16.09
C GLU A 143 -4.31 5.89 -14.98
N LEU A 144 -3.69 5.75 -13.80
CA LEU A 144 -3.89 6.66 -12.67
C LEU A 144 -3.14 7.99 -12.83
N ARG A 145 -2.00 7.98 -13.53
CA ARG A 145 -1.05 9.10 -13.62
C ARG A 145 -1.70 10.45 -13.96
N PRO A 146 -2.65 10.57 -14.91
CA PRO A 146 -3.30 11.85 -15.20
C PRO A 146 -4.03 12.46 -14.00
N THR A 147 -4.57 11.64 -13.11
CA THR A 147 -5.34 12.12 -11.94
C THR A 147 -4.45 12.72 -10.85
N ILE A 148 -3.18 12.30 -10.77
CA ILE A 148 -2.22 12.73 -9.76
C ILE A 148 -1.25 13.81 -10.28
N CYS A 149 -1.01 13.86 -11.59
CA CYS A 149 -0.08 14.81 -12.21
C CYS A 149 -0.74 16.12 -12.69
N ASN A 150 -2.07 16.21 -12.70
CA ASN A 150 -2.75 17.43 -13.16
C ASN A 150 -2.85 18.49 -12.05
N LYS A 151 -1.69 19.05 -11.68
CA LYS A 151 -1.61 20.39 -11.14
C LYS A 151 -1.03 21.27 -12.23
N THR A 152 -1.86 22.10 -12.83
CA THR A 152 -1.44 23.24 -13.62
C THR A 152 -0.42 24.02 -12.79
N VAL A 153 0.85 23.97 -13.17
CA VAL A 153 1.83 24.97 -12.74
C VAL A 153 1.48 26.22 -13.54
N GLY A 154 0.51 26.95 -13.04
CA GLY A 154 -0.07 28.15 -13.66
C GLY A 154 -0.32 29.21 -12.62
N MET A 155 0.74 29.62 -11.94
CA MET A 155 0.82 30.87 -11.17
C MET A 155 2.26 31.36 -11.22
N TRP A 156 2.61 32.01 -12.33
CA TRP A 156 3.51 33.17 -12.39
C TRP A 156 3.01 34.06 -13.53
#